data_AF-A0A7Y8HE40-F1
#
_entry.id   AF-A0A7Y8HE40-F1
#
_cell.length_a   1.000
_cell.length_b   1.000
_cell.length_c   1.000
_cell.angle_alpha   90.00
_cell.angle_beta   90.00
_cell.angle_gamma   90.00
#
_symmetry.space_group_name_H-M   'P 1'
#
loop_
_entity.id
_entity.type
_entity.pdbx_description
1 polymer ?
#
loop_
_entity_poly.entity_id
_entity_poly.type
_entity_poly.pdbx_seq_one_letter_code
_entity_poly.pdbx_strand_id
1 'polypeptide(L)'
;MKRRPQSAGLTLIEIVTVITTIFVLIGIATYIYSSYTSKVHDATAKGDLRQAYNAAMAFFIDNPSKFLTESGLKQYGFKSSPNSSVIIIDGSPSSLFLLSRHNALGTQAYVLYTEGINSPGASDQVWIDQWVPGGAANGGPATGFPPSSPTQGPEPAQTISSLQANLLEKCNIMAKAALAQAYSAAQSFFQSHPGDFLTKDLLISYGYTPNENVNLTIIDGSPDKFSMSAVFNIPGATNFGIDSSGSIVPHT
;
A
#
# COMPACT_ATOMS: atom_id res chain seq x y z
N MET A 1 42.15 -49.01 47.27
CA MET A 1 41.77 -47.61 47.62
C MET A 1 40.87 -47.05 46.52
N LYS A 2 39.60 -46.78 46.84
CA LYS A 2 38.57 -46.33 45.87
C LYS A 2 38.56 -44.80 45.85
N ARG A 3 39.05 -44.16 44.78
CA ARG A 3 39.06 -42.69 44.64
C ARG A 3 37.61 -42.20 44.44
N ARG A 4 37.16 -41.24 45.24
CA ARG A 4 35.88 -40.57 45.04
C ARG A 4 36.04 -39.54 43.91
N PRO A 5 35.11 -39.46 42.94
CA PRO A 5 35.14 -38.42 41.93
C PRO A 5 34.93 -37.06 42.59
N GLN A 6 35.82 -36.10 42.31
CA GLN A 6 35.65 -34.71 42.72
C GLN A 6 34.48 -34.11 41.95
N SER A 7 33.38 -33.84 42.66
CA SER A 7 32.28 -33.03 42.13
C SER A 7 32.75 -31.57 42.11
N ALA A 8 33.28 -31.10 40.98
CA ALA A 8 33.51 -29.68 40.75
C ALA A 8 32.15 -28.97 40.70
N GLY A 9 31.74 -28.36 41.81
CA GLY A 9 30.53 -27.55 41.87
C GLY A 9 30.75 -26.24 41.12
N LEU A 10 29.89 -25.93 40.15
CA LEU A 10 29.86 -24.64 39.47
C LEU A 10 29.71 -23.53 40.52
N THR A 11 30.56 -22.51 40.43
CA THR A 11 30.50 -21.38 41.36
C THR A 11 29.30 -20.49 41.01
N LEU A 12 28.67 -19.88 42.02
CA LEU A 12 27.54 -18.96 41.79
C LEU A 12 27.92 -17.83 40.82
N ILE A 13 29.16 -17.34 40.94
CA ILE A 13 29.65 -16.25 40.09
C ILE A 13 29.78 -16.68 38.62
N GLU A 14 30.15 -17.92 38.36
CA GLU A 14 30.25 -18.46 37.01
C GLU A 14 28.86 -18.62 36.35
N ILE A 15 27.84 -18.95 37.14
CA ILE A 15 26.47 -19.00 36.65
C ILE A 15 25.93 -17.58 36.37
N VAL A 16 26.19 -16.61 37.25
CA VAL A 16 25.70 -15.23 37.09
C VAL A 16 26.33 -14.56 35.87
N THR A 17 27.63 -14.73 35.63
CA THR A 17 28.29 -14.13 34.46
C THR A 17 27.80 -14.73 33.15
N VAL A 18 27.60 -16.05 33.09
CA VAL A 18 27.06 -16.73 31.90
C VAL A 18 25.64 -16.29 31.59
N ILE A 19 24.76 -16.19 32.59
CA ILE A 19 23.40 -15.71 32.37
C ILE A 19 23.41 -14.24 31.91
N THR A 20 24.29 -13.43 32.48
CA THR A 20 24.43 -12.01 32.10
C THR A 20 24.84 -11.87 30.63
N THR A 21 25.83 -12.64 30.17
CA THR A 21 26.27 -12.58 28.78
C THR A 21 25.20 -13.08 27.82
N ILE A 22 24.44 -14.13 28.20
CA ILE A 22 23.30 -14.63 27.39
C ILE A 22 22.24 -13.53 27.19
N PHE A 23 21.86 -12.79 28.23
CA PHE A 23 20.88 -11.71 28.09
C PHE A 23 21.34 -10.60 27.14
N VAL A 24 22.61 -10.21 27.21
CA VAL A 24 23.18 -9.21 26.29
C VAL A 24 23.17 -9.72 24.85
N LEU A 25 23.53 -10.99 24.61
CA LEU A 25 23.52 -11.59 23.28
C LEU A 25 22.11 -11.68 22.68
N ILE A 26 21.12 -12.08 23.48
CA ILE A 26 19.72 -12.14 23.04
C ILE A 26 19.21 -10.75 22.65
N GLY A 27 19.57 -9.71 23.41
CA GLY A 27 19.18 -8.32 23.10
C GLY A 27 19.67 -7.86 21.72
N ILE A 28 20.96 -8.08 21.43
CA ILE A 28 21.55 -7.71 20.12
C ILE A 28 20.94 -8.54 18.99
N ALA A 29 20.79 -9.85 19.19
CA ALA A 29 20.21 -10.76 18.19
C ALA A 29 18.77 -10.36 17.83
N THR A 30 17.96 -9.99 18.83
CA THR A 30 16.57 -9.55 18.63
C THR A 30 16.50 -8.30 17.75
N TYR A 31 17.37 -7.32 18.00
CA TYR A 31 17.41 -6.09 17.22
C TYR A 31 17.80 -6.36 15.74
N ILE A 32 18.84 -7.15 15.52
CA ILE A 32 19.30 -7.51 14.16
C ILE A 32 18.24 -8.32 13.42
N TYR A 33 17.62 -9.29 14.09
CA TYR A 33 16.55 -10.11 13.52
C TYR A 33 15.36 -9.26 13.07
N SER A 34 14.92 -8.30 13.90
CA SER A 34 13.83 -7.39 13.55
C SER A 34 14.18 -6.53 12.31
N SER A 35 15.39 -5.97 12.24
CA SER A 35 15.82 -5.19 11.08
C SER A 35 16.00 -6.03 9.81
N TYR A 36 16.42 -7.28 9.94
CA TYR A 36 16.61 -8.17 8.79
C TYR A 36 15.27 -8.65 8.22
N THR A 37 14.33 -9.03 9.08
CA THR A 37 13.00 -9.48 8.67
C THR A 37 12.24 -8.38 7.95
N SER A 38 12.28 -7.13 8.43
CA SER A 38 11.65 -6.00 7.71
C SER A 38 12.20 -5.83 6.29
N LYS A 39 13.53 -5.96 6.09
CA LYS A 39 14.15 -5.90 4.75
C LYS A 39 13.71 -7.02 3.82
N VAL A 40 13.50 -8.24 4.34
CA VAL A 40 12.97 -9.37 3.55
C VAL A 40 11.53 -9.12 3.13
N HIS A 41 10.72 -8.61 4.05
CA HIS A 41 9.34 -8.21 3.75
C HIS A 41 9.27 -7.07 2.72
N ASP A 42 10.16 -6.08 2.82
CA ASP A 42 10.28 -4.98 1.86
C ASP A 42 10.72 -5.49 0.47
N ALA A 43 11.67 -6.43 0.42
CA ALA A 43 12.07 -7.08 -0.83
C ALA A 43 10.92 -7.88 -1.46
N THR A 44 10.07 -8.49 -0.63
CA THR A 44 8.87 -9.22 -1.08
C THR A 44 7.88 -8.26 -1.75
N ALA A 45 7.56 -7.13 -1.11
CA ALA A 45 6.67 -6.11 -1.69
C ALA A 45 7.20 -5.56 -3.03
N LYS A 46 8.52 -5.31 -3.14
CA LYS A 46 9.14 -4.91 -4.41
C LYS A 46 9.07 -6.00 -5.48
N GLY A 47 9.21 -7.27 -5.08
CA GLY A 47 9.05 -8.42 -5.97
C GLY A 47 7.64 -8.50 -6.53
N ASP A 48 6.64 -8.33 -5.67
CA ASP A 48 5.22 -8.33 -6.06
C ASP A 48 4.92 -7.19 -7.03
N LEU A 49 5.45 -5.98 -6.82
CA LEU A 49 5.31 -4.86 -7.77
C LEU A 49 5.84 -5.20 -9.17
N ARG A 50 7.02 -5.83 -9.24
CA ARG A 50 7.61 -6.22 -10.53
C ARG A 50 6.78 -7.29 -11.22
N GLN A 51 6.28 -8.26 -10.47
CA GLN A 51 5.40 -9.30 -11.02
C GLN A 51 4.07 -8.68 -11.51
N ALA A 52 3.48 -7.79 -10.73
CA ALA A 52 2.25 -7.08 -11.08
C ALA A 52 2.45 -6.21 -12.32
N TYR A 53 3.58 -5.49 -12.43
CA TYR A 53 3.92 -4.72 -13.61
C TYR A 53 4.03 -5.61 -14.86
N ASN A 54 4.74 -6.73 -14.79
CA ASN A 54 4.86 -7.64 -15.93
C ASN A 54 3.49 -8.19 -16.37
N ALA A 55 2.62 -8.54 -15.41
CA ALA A 55 1.25 -8.96 -15.70
C ALA A 55 0.41 -7.82 -16.30
N ALA A 56 0.57 -6.59 -15.81
CA ALA A 56 -0.07 -5.40 -16.36
C ALA A 56 0.35 -5.15 -17.82
N MET A 57 1.65 -5.24 -18.12
CA MET A 57 2.15 -5.09 -19.49
C MET A 57 1.53 -6.13 -20.42
N ALA A 58 1.46 -7.39 -19.99
CA ALA A 58 0.81 -8.44 -20.76
C ALA A 58 -0.70 -8.16 -20.97
N PHE A 59 -1.39 -7.65 -19.94
CA PHE A 59 -2.79 -7.23 -20.05
C PHE A 59 -2.98 -6.12 -21.09
N PHE A 60 -2.12 -5.09 -21.09
CA PHE A 60 -2.25 -3.95 -22.01
C PHE A 60 -1.88 -4.31 -23.45
N ILE A 61 -1.00 -5.29 -23.69
CA ILE A 61 -0.74 -5.82 -25.03
C ILE A 61 -2.04 -6.36 -25.65
N ASP A 62 -2.81 -7.12 -24.88
CA ASP A 62 -4.06 -7.72 -25.36
C ASP A 62 -5.25 -6.74 -25.28
N ASN A 63 -5.21 -5.78 -24.37
CA ASN A 63 -6.31 -4.85 -24.08
C ASN A 63 -5.81 -3.39 -24.05
N PRO A 64 -5.39 -2.82 -25.19
CA PRO A 64 -4.68 -1.53 -25.23
C PRO A 64 -5.52 -0.32 -24.81
N SER A 65 -6.85 -0.45 -24.71
CA SER A 65 -7.76 0.64 -24.33
C SER A 65 -8.52 0.37 -23.04
N LYS A 66 -8.30 -0.77 -22.38
CA LYS A 66 -9.01 -1.11 -21.14
C LYS A 66 -8.22 -0.71 -19.92
N PHE A 67 -8.93 -0.38 -18.87
CA PHE A 67 -8.34 -0.19 -17.55
C PHE A 67 -7.99 -1.54 -16.94
N LEU A 68 -6.77 -1.61 -16.39
CA LEU A 68 -6.32 -2.74 -15.60
C LEU A 68 -7.10 -2.81 -14.29
N THR A 69 -7.61 -4.00 -13.98
CA THR A 69 -8.27 -4.34 -12.72
C THR A 69 -7.49 -5.46 -12.04
N GLU A 70 -7.76 -5.71 -10.76
CA GLU A 70 -7.11 -6.82 -10.05
C GLU A 70 -7.42 -8.19 -10.67
N SER A 71 -8.64 -8.36 -11.20
CA SER A 71 -8.99 -9.55 -11.96
C SER A 71 -8.13 -9.68 -13.22
N GLY A 72 -7.86 -8.55 -13.89
CA GLY A 72 -6.91 -8.49 -15.01
C GLY A 72 -5.51 -8.95 -14.59
N LEU A 73 -4.96 -8.40 -13.50
CA LEU A 73 -3.65 -8.83 -13.00
C LEU A 73 -3.57 -10.35 -12.76
N LYS A 74 -4.57 -10.92 -12.06
CA LYS A 74 -4.61 -12.36 -11.75
C LYS A 74 -4.72 -13.22 -13.01
N GLN A 75 -5.53 -12.79 -13.98
CA GLN A 75 -5.67 -13.48 -15.27
C GLN A 75 -4.34 -13.56 -16.03
N TYR A 76 -3.52 -12.50 -15.92
CA TYR A 76 -2.21 -12.39 -16.57
C TYR A 76 -1.04 -12.87 -15.69
N GLY A 77 -1.32 -13.69 -14.67
CA GLY A 77 -0.31 -14.46 -13.93
C GLY A 77 0.28 -13.78 -12.70
N PHE A 78 -0.25 -12.62 -12.29
CA PHE A 78 0.10 -12.04 -10.99
C PHE A 78 -0.42 -12.91 -9.84
N LYS A 79 0.45 -13.17 -8.86
CA LYS A 79 0.11 -13.88 -7.63
C LYS A 79 0.73 -13.12 -6.46
N SER A 80 -0.11 -12.57 -5.58
CA SER A 80 0.37 -11.84 -4.41
C SER A 80 1.13 -12.76 -3.45
N SER A 81 2.22 -12.26 -2.88
CA SER A 81 2.93 -12.98 -1.82
C SER A 81 2.09 -13.03 -0.53
N PRO A 82 2.31 -14.03 0.34
CA PRO A 82 1.62 -14.11 1.63
C PRO A 82 1.80 -12.83 2.44
N ASN A 83 0.71 -12.31 3.01
CA ASN A 83 0.71 -11.07 3.79
C ASN A 83 1.24 -9.84 3.04
N SER A 84 1.23 -9.84 1.71
CA SER A 84 1.55 -8.69 0.88
C SER A 84 0.33 -8.28 0.06
N SER A 85 0.05 -6.99 0.00
CA SER A 85 -1.00 -6.44 -0.85
C SER A 85 -0.39 -5.62 -1.98
N VAL A 86 -0.98 -5.74 -3.17
CA VAL A 86 -0.72 -4.85 -4.31
C VAL A 86 -2.02 -4.15 -4.66
N ILE A 87 -1.95 -2.83 -4.72
CA ILE A 87 -3.05 -1.93 -4.97
C ILE A 87 -2.83 -1.26 -6.32
N ILE A 88 -3.82 -1.35 -7.20
CA ILE A 88 -3.83 -0.58 -8.44
C ILE A 88 -4.43 0.80 -8.10
N ILE A 89 -3.60 1.82 -8.23
CA ILE A 89 -4.01 3.21 -8.05
C ILE A 89 -4.48 3.71 -9.41
N ASP A 90 -3.60 3.69 -10.41
CA ASP A 90 -3.98 4.01 -11.79
C ASP A 90 -3.75 2.77 -12.66
N GLY A 91 -4.80 2.31 -13.32
CA GLY A 91 -4.75 1.17 -14.24
C GLY A 91 -4.92 1.59 -15.69
N SER A 92 -4.75 2.86 -16.04
CA SER A 92 -4.95 3.33 -17.40
C SER A 92 -3.82 2.89 -18.35
N PRO A 93 -4.08 2.67 -19.63
CA PRO A 93 -3.03 2.42 -20.63
C PRO A 93 -2.03 3.58 -20.77
N SER A 94 -2.44 4.80 -20.42
CA SER A 94 -1.59 5.99 -20.44
C SER A 94 -0.74 6.17 -19.17
N SER A 95 -1.09 5.51 -18.07
CA SER A 95 -0.47 5.73 -16.76
C SER A 95 -0.81 4.54 -15.86
N LEU A 96 0.21 3.78 -15.46
CA LEU A 96 0.06 2.70 -14.49
C LEU A 96 0.76 3.10 -13.20
N PHE A 97 -0.03 3.09 -12.13
CA PHE A 97 0.42 3.38 -10.78
C PHE A 97 0.01 2.23 -9.87
N LEU A 98 1.00 1.52 -9.33
CA LEU A 98 0.83 0.42 -8.40
C LEU A 98 1.44 0.79 -7.05
N LEU A 99 0.86 0.29 -5.98
CA LEU A 99 1.42 0.36 -4.64
C LEU A 99 1.48 -1.04 -4.04
N SER A 100 2.55 -1.37 -3.34
CA SER A 100 2.64 -2.62 -2.59
C SER A 100 3.15 -2.41 -1.19
N ARG A 101 2.65 -3.22 -0.26
CA ARG A 101 3.09 -3.24 1.12
C ARG A 101 2.95 -4.63 1.71
N HIS A 102 3.94 -5.01 2.50
CA HIS A 102 3.84 -6.18 3.36
C HIS A 102 3.15 -5.82 4.69
N ASN A 103 2.17 -6.60 5.12
CA ASN A 103 1.39 -6.45 6.35
C ASN A 103 2.15 -6.98 7.58
N ALA A 104 3.37 -6.49 7.81
CA ALA A 104 4.13 -6.71 9.03
C ALA A 104 4.48 -5.36 9.68
N LEU A 105 4.85 -5.38 10.95
CA LEU A 105 5.28 -4.17 11.64
C LEU A 105 6.68 -3.76 11.15
N GLY A 106 6.91 -2.45 11.00
CA GLY A 106 8.21 -1.90 10.57
C GLY A 106 8.51 -2.03 9.08
N THR A 107 7.57 -2.51 8.26
CA THR A 107 7.70 -2.58 6.80
C THR A 107 7.27 -1.29 6.13
N GLN A 108 7.84 -1.05 4.95
CA GLN A 108 7.58 0.14 4.15
C GLN A 108 6.57 -0.17 3.05
N ALA A 109 5.93 0.88 2.54
CA ALA A 109 5.17 0.80 1.30
C ALA A 109 6.06 1.22 0.13
N TYR A 110 5.86 0.59 -1.02
CA TYR A 110 6.57 0.87 -2.25
C TYR A 110 5.59 1.19 -3.36
N VAL A 111 5.99 2.08 -4.27
CA VAL A 111 5.18 2.50 -5.40
C VAL A 111 5.90 2.17 -6.69
N LEU A 112 5.15 1.74 -7.69
CA LEU A 112 5.62 1.58 -9.06
C LEU A 112 4.82 2.50 -9.97
N TYR A 113 5.53 3.30 -10.77
CA TYR A 113 4.92 4.22 -11.71
C TYR A 113 5.51 4.10 -13.11
N THR A 114 4.67 4.24 -14.12
CA THR A 114 5.04 4.40 -15.53
C THR A 114 4.06 5.34 -16.23
N GLU A 115 4.58 6.24 -17.05
CA GLU A 115 3.83 7.06 -18.01
C GLU A 115 3.90 6.39 -19.39
N GLY A 116 2.81 6.39 -20.15
CA GLY A 116 2.87 6.15 -21.60
C GLY A 116 3.01 4.70 -22.08
N ILE A 117 2.28 3.73 -21.50
CA ILE A 117 2.36 2.28 -21.86
C ILE A 117 1.95 1.95 -23.31
N ASN A 118 1.61 2.95 -24.13
CA ASN A 118 1.07 2.79 -25.48
C ASN A 118 2.04 2.19 -26.53
N SER A 119 3.19 1.64 -26.12
CA SER A 119 4.03 0.84 -27.00
C SER A 119 4.67 -0.33 -26.24
N PRO A 120 4.35 -1.59 -26.59
CA PRO A 120 5.03 -2.76 -26.04
C PRO A 120 6.53 -2.66 -26.33
N GLY A 121 7.34 -2.46 -25.28
CA GLY A 121 8.79 -2.26 -25.42
C GLY A 121 9.25 -0.80 -25.49
N ALA A 122 8.38 0.18 -25.28
CA ALA A 122 8.84 1.50 -24.85
C ALA A 122 9.44 1.36 -23.45
N SER A 123 10.74 1.64 -23.32
CA SER A 123 11.44 1.74 -22.06
C SER A 123 11.06 3.03 -21.34
N ASP A 124 9.76 3.28 -21.17
CA ASP A 124 9.27 4.37 -20.35
C ASP A 124 9.58 4.00 -18.90
N GLN A 125 10.26 4.92 -18.21
CA GLN A 125 11.01 4.64 -17.00
C GLN A 125 10.10 4.04 -15.92
N VAL A 126 10.42 2.79 -15.52
CA VAL A 126 9.75 2.12 -14.40
C VAL A 126 10.44 2.57 -13.13
N TRP A 127 9.74 3.34 -12.32
CA TRP A 127 10.25 3.83 -11.04
C TRP A 127 9.70 2.98 -9.92
N ILE A 128 10.57 2.40 -9.09
CA ILE A 128 10.16 1.80 -7.81
C ILE A 128 10.74 2.64 -6.69
N ASP A 129 9.88 3.25 -5.90
CA ASP A 129 10.32 4.10 -4.79
C ASP A 129 9.57 3.78 -3.49
N GLN A 130 10.18 4.13 -2.36
CA GLN A 130 9.58 4.04 -1.05
C GLN A 130 8.52 5.14 -0.88
N TRP A 131 7.31 4.74 -0.51
CA TRP A 131 6.28 5.67 -0.05
C TRP A 131 6.62 6.15 1.37
N VAL A 132 6.75 7.47 1.53
CA VAL A 132 6.91 8.11 2.84
C VAL A 132 5.72 9.04 3.07
N PRO A 133 4.82 8.75 4.02
CA PRO A 133 3.73 9.66 4.35
C PRO A 133 4.29 10.96 4.95
N GLY A 134 3.92 12.10 4.37
CA GLY A 134 4.17 13.42 4.94
C GLY A 134 5.49 14.11 4.56
N GLY A 135 6.09 13.80 3.41
CA GLY A 135 7.21 14.60 2.86
C GLY A 135 8.51 14.58 3.67
N ALA A 136 8.65 13.67 4.64
CA ALA A 136 9.90 13.47 5.35
C ALA A 136 10.87 12.71 4.44
N ALA A 137 11.75 13.42 3.75
CA ALA A 137 12.91 12.83 3.11
C ALA A 137 13.74 12.07 4.18
N ASN A 138 13.68 10.74 4.18
CA ASN A 138 14.56 9.96 5.03
C ASN A 138 15.97 10.04 4.45
N GLY A 139 16.83 10.86 5.06
CA GLY A 139 18.28 10.84 4.90
C GLY A 139 18.92 9.58 5.50
N GLY A 140 18.41 8.40 5.16
CA GLY A 140 19.02 7.11 5.49
C GLY A 140 20.03 6.71 4.40
N PRO A 141 21.18 6.11 4.76
CA PRO A 141 22.22 5.82 3.79
C PRO A 141 21.71 4.80 2.77
N ALA A 142 21.83 5.18 1.49
CA ALA A 142 21.70 4.27 0.34
C ALA A 142 22.72 3.14 0.48
N THR A 143 22.34 2.06 1.16
CA THR A 143 23.19 0.88 1.31
C THR A 143 22.88 -0.09 0.18
N GLY A 144 23.58 0.18 -0.93
CA GLY A 144 24.20 -0.81 -1.82
C GLY A 144 23.37 -2.02 -2.25
N PHE A 145 22.75 -1.91 -3.42
CA PHE A 145 22.81 -2.96 -4.44
C PHE A 145 23.09 -2.28 -5.79
N PRO A 146 24.05 -2.77 -6.60
CA PRO A 146 24.33 -2.17 -7.89
C PRO A 146 23.13 -2.34 -8.84
N PRO A 147 22.87 -1.36 -9.72
CA PRO A 147 21.84 -1.50 -10.74
C PRO A 147 22.28 -2.59 -11.72
N SER A 148 21.53 -3.69 -11.77
CA SER A 148 21.54 -4.53 -12.97
C SER A 148 20.63 -3.84 -13.98
N SER A 149 21.25 -3.09 -14.89
CA SER A 149 20.62 -2.56 -16.10
C SER A 149 20.13 -3.72 -16.99
N PRO A 150 19.17 -3.45 -17.89
CA PRO A 150 19.59 -2.92 -19.18
C PRO A 150 19.00 -1.53 -19.48
N THR A 151 19.91 -0.65 -19.88
CA THR A 151 19.68 0.58 -20.67
C THR A 151 18.86 1.69 -20.02
N GLN A 152 19.45 2.37 -19.03
CA GLN A 152 18.96 3.64 -18.51
C GLN A 152 19.49 4.78 -19.40
N GLY A 153 18.61 5.39 -20.21
CA GLY A 153 18.87 6.66 -20.90
C GLY A 153 18.96 7.83 -19.90
N PRO A 154 19.45 9.01 -20.33
CA PRO A 154 19.69 10.15 -19.46
C PRO A 154 18.39 10.60 -18.78
N GLU A 155 18.42 10.61 -17.45
CA GLU A 155 17.37 10.96 -16.49
C GLU A 155 16.85 12.40 -16.70
N PRO A 156 15.58 12.61 -17.12
CA PRO A 156 14.87 13.84 -16.79
C PRO A 156 14.32 13.70 -15.37
N ALA A 157 14.86 14.50 -14.45
CA ALA A 157 14.60 14.46 -13.03
C ALA A 157 13.13 14.79 -12.64
N GLN A 158 12.27 13.78 -12.49
CA GLN A 158 11.14 13.90 -11.56
C GLN A 158 11.67 13.62 -10.14
N THR A 159 11.61 14.62 -9.27
CA THR A 159 12.06 14.46 -7.88
C THR A 159 11.07 13.59 -7.10
N ILE A 160 11.55 12.78 -6.16
CA ILE A 160 10.76 11.90 -5.27
C ILE A 160 9.52 12.62 -4.70
N SER A 161 9.66 13.90 -4.34
CA SER A 161 8.58 14.74 -3.83
C SER A 161 7.44 14.98 -4.82
N SER A 162 7.74 15.08 -6.13
CA SER A 162 6.74 15.28 -7.18
C SER A 162 5.93 14.01 -7.47
N LEU A 163 6.58 12.84 -7.43
CA LEU A 163 5.90 11.54 -7.56
C LEU A 163 4.96 11.30 -6.38
N GLN A 164 5.41 11.64 -5.17
CA GLN A 164 4.60 11.50 -3.97
C GLN A 164 3.38 12.43 -3.96
N ALA A 165 3.56 13.68 -4.42
CA ALA A 165 2.46 14.63 -4.58
C ALA A 165 1.44 14.14 -5.61
N ASN A 166 1.91 13.66 -6.77
CA ASN A 166 1.05 13.10 -7.82
C ASN A 166 0.24 11.89 -7.31
N LEU A 167 0.89 11.03 -6.53
CA LEU A 167 0.22 9.87 -5.94
C LEU A 167 -0.89 10.27 -4.98
N LEU A 168 -0.58 11.18 -4.06
CA LEU A 168 -1.55 11.62 -3.07
C LEU A 168 -2.73 12.32 -3.75
N GLU A 169 -2.47 13.10 -4.79
CA GLU A 169 -3.50 13.71 -5.62
C GLU A 169 -4.40 12.65 -6.28
N LYS A 170 -3.83 11.63 -6.93
CA LYS A 170 -4.60 10.53 -7.55
C LYS A 170 -5.44 9.76 -6.51
N CYS A 171 -4.86 9.44 -5.35
CA CYS A 171 -5.57 8.77 -4.27
C CYS A 171 -6.72 9.62 -3.72
N ASN A 172 -6.49 10.91 -3.55
CA ASN A 172 -7.51 11.86 -3.11
C ASN A 172 -8.63 12.00 -4.15
N ILE A 173 -8.31 11.99 -5.46
CA ILE A 173 -9.31 11.95 -6.53
C ILE A 173 -10.18 10.69 -6.43
N MET A 174 -9.61 9.52 -6.14
CA MET A 174 -10.38 8.27 -5.97
C MET A 174 -11.30 8.30 -4.75
N ALA A 175 -10.82 8.82 -3.62
CA ALA A 175 -11.65 8.99 -2.43
C ALA A 175 -12.84 9.92 -2.71
N LYS A 176 -12.61 11.05 -3.40
CA LYS A 176 -13.68 11.98 -3.83
C LYS A 176 -14.64 11.33 -4.82
N ALA A 177 -14.14 10.59 -5.81
CA ALA A 177 -14.97 9.90 -6.79
C ALA A 177 -15.88 8.84 -6.12
N ALA A 178 -15.34 8.09 -5.16
CA ALA A 178 -16.11 7.13 -4.38
C ALA A 178 -17.22 7.82 -3.55
N LEU A 179 -16.93 8.98 -2.94
CA LEU A 179 -17.96 9.78 -2.24
C LEU A 179 -19.04 10.27 -3.19
N ALA A 180 -18.66 10.81 -4.35
CA ALA A 180 -19.62 11.31 -5.32
C ALA A 180 -20.55 10.20 -5.84
N GLN A 181 -20.00 9.02 -6.13
CA GLN A 181 -20.80 7.85 -6.53
C GLN A 181 -21.72 7.38 -5.40
N ALA A 182 -21.19 7.23 -4.18
CA ALA A 182 -21.98 6.84 -3.01
C ALA A 182 -23.11 7.84 -2.74
N TYR A 183 -22.85 9.13 -2.90
CA TYR A 183 -23.85 10.18 -2.72
C TYR A 183 -24.96 10.11 -3.77
N SER A 184 -24.62 9.87 -5.05
CA SER A 184 -25.63 9.65 -6.10
C SER A 184 -26.51 8.41 -5.83
N ALA A 185 -25.91 7.33 -5.34
CA ALA A 185 -26.65 6.14 -4.91
C ALA A 185 -27.56 6.46 -3.68
N ALA A 186 -27.05 7.22 -2.71
CA ALA A 186 -27.83 7.66 -1.55
C ALA A 186 -29.04 8.52 -1.94
N GLN A 187 -28.87 9.45 -2.87
CA GLN A 187 -29.98 10.27 -3.39
C GLN A 187 -31.08 9.40 -4.02
N SER A 188 -30.68 8.38 -4.79
CA SER A 188 -31.61 7.43 -5.41
C SER A 188 -32.37 6.61 -4.35
N PHE A 189 -31.69 6.23 -3.27
CA PHE A 189 -32.32 5.58 -2.12
C PHE A 189 -33.35 6.50 -1.44
N PHE A 190 -32.98 7.73 -1.07
CA PHE A 190 -33.90 8.63 -0.36
C PHE A 190 -35.10 9.07 -1.20
N GLN A 191 -34.98 9.09 -2.54
CA GLN A 191 -36.14 9.33 -3.42
C GLN A 191 -37.18 8.22 -3.34
N SER A 192 -36.74 6.96 -3.13
CA SER A 192 -37.64 5.81 -3.01
C SER A 192 -38.04 5.51 -1.56
N HIS A 193 -37.21 5.90 -0.59
CA HIS A 193 -37.37 5.63 0.84
C HIS A 193 -37.08 6.90 1.69
N PRO A 194 -37.99 7.90 1.69
CA PRO A 194 -37.72 9.23 2.24
C PRO A 194 -37.59 9.30 3.78
N GLY A 195 -37.87 8.23 4.51
CA GLY A 195 -37.78 8.17 5.98
C GLY A 195 -36.85 7.09 6.52
N ASP A 196 -36.23 6.30 5.65
CA ASP A 196 -35.43 5.16 6.08
C ASP A 196 -33.96 5.53 6.26
N PHE A 197 -33.25 4.73 7.05
CA PHE A 197 -31.83 4.90 7.28
C PHE A 197 -31.00 4.22 6.20
N LEU A 198 -30.07 4.96 5.61
CA LEU A 198 -29.15 4.42 4.63
C LEU A 198 -28.06 3.56 5.29
N THR A 199 -27.83 2.37 4.75
CA THR A 199 -26.72 1.49 5.12
C THR A 199 -25.80 1.24 3.92
N LYS A 200 -24.60 0.71 4.17
CA LYS A 200 -23.62 0.43 3.10
C LYS A 200 -24.11 -0.62 2.10
N ASP A 201 -24.85 -1.63 2.57
CA ASP A 201 -25.43 -2.65 1.68
C ASP A 201 -26.50 -2.06 0.76
N LEU A 202 -27.29 -1.11 1.28
CA LEU A 202 -28.25 -0.37 0.49
C LEU A 202 -27.56 0.47 -0.60
N LEU A 203 -26.47 1.17 -0.29
CA LEU A 203 -25.70 1.89 -1.32
C LEU A 203 -25.34 1.01 -2.52
N ILE A 204 -24.89 -0.22 -2.26
CA ILE A 204 -24.53 -1.19 -3.32
C ILE A 204 -25.75 -1.54 -4.17
N SER A 205 -26.90 -1.79 -3.53
CA SER A 205 -28.16 -2.07 -4.25
C SER A 205 -28.65 -0.89 -5.13
N TYR A 206 -28.26 0.34 -4.79
CA TYR A 206 -28.59 1.57 -5.52
C TYR A 206 -27.46 2.05 -6.46
N GLY A 207 -26.50 1.17 -6.81
CA GLY A 207 -25.53 1.43 -7.88
C GLY A 207 -24.17 1.97 -7.43
N TYR A 208 -23.90 1.99 -6.11
CA TYR A 208 -22.53 2.20 -5.64
C TYR A 208 -21.69 0.95 -5.89
N THR A 209 -20.54 1.11 -6.54
CA THR A 209 -19.54 0.04 -6.72
C THR A 209 -18.36 0.30 -5.78
N PRO A 210 -18.22 -0.43 -4.66
CA PRO A 210 -17.15 -0.20 -3.70
C PRO A 210 -15.77 -0.33 -4.35
N ASN A 211 -14.89 0.63 -4.05
CA ASN A 211 -13.47 0.51 -4.34
C ASN A 211 -12.79 -0.07 -3.09
N GLU A 212 -12.15 -1.23 -3.22
CA GLU A 212 -11.48 -1.93 -2.10
C GLU A 212 -10.37 -1.08 -1.46
N ASN A 213 -9.84 -0.11 -2.20
CA ASN A 213 -8.78 0.78 -1.74
C ASN A 213 -9.30 2.07 -1.08
N VAL A 214 -10.62 2.27 -1.05
CA VAL A 214 -11.25 3.42 -0.41
C VAL A 214 -12.11 2.95 0.76
N ASN A 215 -11.76 3.39 1.96
CA ASN A 215 -12.58 3.15 3.13
C ASN A 215 -13.69 4.19 3.21
N LEU A 216 -14.88 3.83 2.69
CA LEU A 216 -16.11 4.61 2.82
C LEU A 216 -16.84 4.26 4.13
N THR A 217 -17.13 5.29 4.93
CA THR A 217 -17.87 5.23 6.19
C THR A 217 -19.09 6.15 6.13
N ILE A 218 -20.28 5.62 6.41
CA ILE A 218 -21.49 6.44 6.63
C ILE A 218 -21.44 6.92 8.08
N ILE A 219 -21.43 8.24 8.27
CA ILE A 219 -21.40 8.87 9.60
C ILE A 219 -22.83 9.00 10.12
N ASP A 220 -23.73 9.50 9.27
CA ASP A 220 -25.16 9.58 9.56
C ASP A 220 -25.93 9.22 8.28
N GLY A 221 -26.76 8.18 8.37
CA GLY A 221 -27.58 7.66 7.26
C GLY A 221 -28.99 8.26 7.22
N SER A 222 -29.30 9.24 8.07
CA SER A 222 -30.61 9.87 8.12
C SER A 222 -30.79 10.86 6.96
N PRO A 223 -31.99 11.00 6.37
CA PRO A 223 -32.23 11.93 5.27
C PRO A 223 -31.85 13.39 5.59
N ASP A 224 -32.15 13.86 6.80
CA ASP A 224 -31.96 15.26 7.20
C ASP A 224 -30.53 15.62 7.62
N LYS A 225 -29.71 14.61 7.97
CA LYS A 225 -28.36 14.78 8.52
C LYS A 225 -27.33 13.97 7.78
N PHE A 226 -27.66 13.56 6.56
CA PHE A 226 -26.85 12.64 5.78
C PHE A 226 -25.41 13.11 5.70
N SER A 227 -24.48 12.25 6.11
CA SER A 227 -23.06 12.51 6.00
C SER A 227 -22.26 11.22 5.84
N MET A 228 -21.24 11.28 4.99
CA MET A 228 -20.31 10.18 4.79
C MET A 228 -18.88 10.71 4.76
N SER A 229 -17.93 9.83 5.04
CA SER A 229 -16.52 10.09 4.83
C SER A 229 -15.86 8.99 4.01
N ALA A 230 -14.82 9.35 3.26
CA ALA A 230 -13.99 8.42 2.53
C ALA A 230 -12.53 8.81 2.64
N VAL A 231 -11.68 7.81 2.87
CA VAL A 231 -10.24 7.95 2.87
C VAL A 231 -9.63 6.81 2.06
N PHE A 232 -8.64 7.13 1.22
CA PHE A 232 -7.88 6.09 0.55
C PHE A 232 -7.02 5.34 1.57
N ASN A 233 -6.90 4.01 1.46
CA ASN A 233 -6.23 3.17 2.44
C ASN A 233 -4.69 3.23 2.34
N ILE A 234 -4.14 4.44 2.35
CA ILE A 234 -2.70 4.70 2.43
C ILE A 234 -2.41 5.73 3.53
N PRO A 235 -1.29 5.60 4.25
CA PRO A 235 -0.84 6.63 5.17
C PRO A 235 -0.67 7.99 4.47
N GLY A 236 -1.19 9.05 5.08
CA GLY A 236 -1.11 10.41 4.56
C GLY A 236 -2.26 10.83 3.63
N ALA A 237 -3.13 9.89 3.20
CA ALA A 237 -4.33 10.21 2.46
C ALA A 237 -5.24 11.16 3.25
N THR A 238 -5.79 12.15 2.56
CA THR A 238 -6.74 13.08 3.17
C THR A 238 -8.09 12.38 3.32
N ASN A 239 -8.70 12.49 4.50
CA ASN A 239 -10.06 12.05 4.70
C ASN A 239 -11.00 13.11 4.11
N PHE A 240 -11.94 12.71 3.26
CA PHE A 240 -12.94 13.61 2.69
C PHE A 240 -14.30 13.31 3.28
N GLY A 241 -15.07 14.34 3.57
CA GLY A 241 -16.47 14.24 3.94
C GLY A 241 -17.38 14.73 2.83
N ILE A 242 -18.60 14.21 2.78
CA ILE A 242 -19.70 14.77 2.00
C ILE A 242 -20.92 14.95 2.92
N ASP A 243 -21.58 16.09 2.82
CA ASP A 243 -22.80 16.41 3.57
C ASP A 243 -24.06 16.22 2.71
N SER A 244 -25.24 16.48 3.29
CA SER A 244 -26.54 16.37 2.62
C SER A 244 -26.74 17.37 1.48
N SER A 245 -25.87 18.38 1.34
CA SER A 245 -25.87 19.30 0.20
C SER A 245 -25.05 18.78 -0.99
N GLY A 246 -24.29 17.69 -0.78
CA GLY A 246 -23.36 17.14 -1.76
C GLY A 246 -22.01 17.85 -1.81
N SER A 247 -21.72 18.71 -0.83
CA SER A 247 -20.45 19.43 -0.76
C SER A 247 -19.35 18.51 -0.24
N ILE A 248 -18.27 18.34 -1.01
CA ILE A 248 -17.12 17.52 -0.60
C ILE A 248 -16.06 18.41 0.05
N VAL A 249 -15.76 18.14 1.32
CA VAL A 249 -14.77 18.90 2.10
C VAL A 249 -13.68 18.00 2.66
N PRO A 250 -12.42 18.45 2.70
CA PRO A 250 -11.37 17.71 3.41
C PRO A 250 -11.58 17.82 4.93
N HIS A 251 -11.47 16.70 5.63
CA HIS A 251 -11.32 16.62 7.07
C HIS A 251 -9.83 16.53 7.40
N THR A 252 -9.31 17.54 8.10
CA THR A 252 -7.97 17.58 8.68
C THR A 252 -7.92 16.83 10.00
#